data_AF-A0A524C9M3-F1
#
_entry.id   AF-A0A524C9M3-F1
#
_cell.length_a   1.000
_cell.length_b   1.000
_cell.length_c   1.000
_cell.angle_alpha   90.00
_cell.angle_beta   90.00
_cell.angle_gamma   90.00
#
_symmetry.space_group_name_H-M   'P 1'
#
loop_
_entity.id
_entity.type
_entity.pdbx_description
1 polymer ?
#
loop_
_entity_poly.entity_id
_entity_poly.type
_entity_poly.pdbx_seq_one_letter_code
_entity_poly.pdbx_strand_id
1 'polypeptide(L)'
;MTILLMLFGTTDQTSPLSIIFNLLFFGLIFVSMFYGQRLQAWKASKEIESALEKLKNWREESKQTLLTDFKKFAKEKETDKDLMLKLENFMTFVTIGPVNLDPYGIVPKFDHIIDVRDNRYEDEVIKLAPNADEIKRQNLENLLEATMAVDYVYRLVKHYLILGKKSKSMLLLMQIAMQLTLIMAMAKSYYNAVKAFSEGSPIGDALGPMVVGSLVRDINGEKEVEAVDIAKHTIYQEFEFEGRTV
;
A
#
# COMPACT_ATOMS: atom_id res chain seq x y z
N MET A 1 -41.13 17.03 27.96
CA MET A 1 -41.65 18.33 27.48
C MET A 1 -40.92 19.53 28.09
N THR A 2 -40.39 19.41 29.32
CA THR A 2 -39.69 20.50 30.05
C THR A 2 -38.26 20.80 29.57
N ILE A 3 -37.54 19.79 29.03
CA ILE A 3 -36.17 19.97 28.50
C ILE A 3 -36.18 20.67 27.13
N LEU A 4 -37.25 20.48 26.35
CA LEU A 4 -37.44 21.18 25.07
C LEU A 4 -37.82 22.66 25.29
N LEU A 5 -38.51 22.97 26.39
CA LEU A 5 -38.92 24.31 26.81
C LEU A 5 -37.81 25.12 27.49
N MET A 6 -36.67 24.51 27.85
CA MET A 6 -35.49 25.26 28.34
C MET A 6 -34.53 25.64 27.22
N LEU A 7 -34.59 24.97 26.06
CA LEU A 7 -33.81 25.34 24.87
C LEU A 7 -34.43 26.54 24.14
N PHE A 8 -35.75 26.66 24.18
CA PHE A 8 -36.49 27.86 23.80
C PHE A 8 -36.71 28.68 25.07
N GLY A 9 -35.86 29.67 25.36
CA GLY A 9 -36.01 30.53 26.54
C GLY A 9 -37.34 31.30 26.55
N THR A 10 -38.43 30.63 26.95
CA THR A 10 -39.73 31.21 27.20
C THR A 10 -39.92 31.34 28.71
N THR A 11 -39.20 32.29 29.29
CA THR A 11 -39.68 33.01 30.48
C THR A 11 -40.64 34.08 30.00
N ASP A 12 -41.77 34.26 30.70
CA ASP A 12 -43.02 34.97 30.36
C ASP A 12 -42.98 36.44 29.87
N GLN A 13 -41.85 36.93 29.35
CA GLN A 13 -41.80 38.08 28.45
C GLN A 13 -40.75 37.82 27.37
N THR A 14 -41.16 37.23 26.24
CA THR A 14 -40.36 37.28 25.02
C THR A 14 -40.37 38.72 24.50
N SER A 15 -39.51 39.57 25.07
CA SER A 15 -39.27 40.93 24.58
C SER A 15 -39.00 40.87 23.08
N PRO A 16 -39.54 41.79 22.25
CA PRO A 16 -39.28 41.83 20.81
C PRO A 16 -37.79 41.75 20.46
N LEU A 17 -36.92 42.29 21.33
CA LEU A 17 -35.45 42.18 21.26
C LEU A 17 -34.93 40.73 21.37
N SER A 18 -35.51 39.89 22.22
CA SER A 18 -35.12 38.48 22.37
C SER A 18 -35.50 37.66 21.13
N ILE A 19 -36.63 37.98 20.48
CA ILE A 19 -37.03 37.36 19.21
C ILE A 19 -36.07 37.78 18.09
N ILE A 20 -35.70 39.07 18.01
CA ILE A 20 -34.72 39.58 17.04
C ILE A 20 -33.35 38.92 17.26
N PHE A 21 -32.91 38.80 18.50
CA PHE A 21 -31.62 38.16 18.83
C PHE A 21 -31.61 36.68 18.47
N ASN A 22 -32.69 35.94 18.77
CA ASN A 22 -32.83 34.53 18.35
C ASN A 22 -32.84 34.40 16.83
N LEU A 23 -33.56 35.27 16.11
CA LEU A 23 -33.62 35.25 14.64
C LEU A 23 -32.23 35.51 14.03
N LEU A 24 -31.48 36.45 14.60
CA LEU A 24 -30.11 36.75 14.20
C LEU A 24 -29.16 35.58 14.51
N PHE A 25 -29.34 34.92 15.65
CA PHE A 25 -28.57 33.72 16.01
C PHE A 25 -28.86 32.53 15.07
N PHE A 26 -30.13 32.26 14.76
CA PHE A 26 -30.49 31.26 13.75
C PHE A 26 -29.95 31.62 12.37
N GLY A 27 -30.06 32.89 11.96
CA GLY A 27 -29.45 33.38 10.72
C GLY A 27 -27.95 33.12 10.66
N LEU A 28 -27.24 33.36 11.76
CA LEU A 28 -25.81 33.08 11.89
C LEU A 28 -25.50 31.57 11.83
N ILE A 29 -26.31 30.72 12.46
CA ILE A 29 -26.18 29.25 12.35
C ILE A 29 -26.34 28.81 10.89
N PHE A 30 -27.38 29.27 10.20
CA PHE A 30 -27.62 28.91 8.80
C PHE A 30 -26.45 29.33 7.90
N VAL A 31 -25.95 30.56 8.04
CA VAL A 31 -24.77 31.03 7.32
C VAL A 31 -23.57 30.15 7.66
N SER A 32 -23.30 29.90 8.94
CA SER A 32 -22.16 29.06 9.35
C SER A 32 -22.26 27.62 8.83
N MET A 33 -23.45 27.05 8.66
CA MET A 33 -23.65 25.71 8.13
C MET A 33 -23.24 25.62 6.66
N PHE A 34 -23.69 26.56 5.82
CA PHE A 34 -23.36 26.59 4.40
C PHE A 34 -21.88 26.96 4.14
N TYR A 35 -21.35 27.93 4.88
CA TYR A 35 -19.95 28.34 4.75
C TYR A 35 -18.99 27.32 5.40
N GLY A 36 -19.40 26.71 6.51
CA GLY A 36 -18.64 25.68 7.22
C GLY A 36 -18.41 24.45 6.38
N GLN A 37 -19.41 24.03 5.59
CA GLN A 37 -19.24 22.92 4.63
C GLN A 37 -18.14 23.19 3.61
N ARG A 38 -18.15 24.37 2.99
CA ARG A 38 -17.10 24.76 2.02
C ARG A 38 -15.73 24.84 2.67
N LEU A 39 -15.65 25.36 3.89
CA LEU A 39 -14.41 25.46 4.63
C LEU A 39 -13.85 24.08 4.99
N GLN A 40 -14.70 23.14 5.41
CA GLN A 40 -14.32 21.76 5.71
C GLN A 40 -13.80 21.04 4.45
N ALA A 41 -14.50 21.17 3.31
CA ALA A 41 -14.06 20.60 2.04
C ALA A 41 -12.69 21.15 1.59
N TRP A 42 -12.47 22.45 1.79
CA TRP A 42 -11.19 23.09 1.50
C TRP A 42 -10.06 22.58 2.41
N LYS A 43 -10.31 22.47 3.72
CA LYS A 43 -9.35 21.93 4.69
C LYS A 43 -8.98 20.49 4.33
N ALA A 44 -9.98 19.63 4.09
CA ALA A 44 -9.77 18.25 3.68
C ALA A 44 -8.96 18.15 2.38
N SER A 45 -9.26 18.99 1.38
CA SER A 45 -8.50 19.02 0.13
C SER A 45 -7.03 19.34 0.36
N LYS A 46 -6.72 20.35 1.19
CA LYS A 46 -5.34 20.75 1.51
C LYS A 46 -4.58 19.66 2.26
N GLU A 47 -5.26 18.98 3.18
CA GLU A 47 -4.66 17.88 3.92
C GLU A 47 -4.27 16.73 2.99
N ILE A 48 -5.17 16.36 2.06
CA ILE A 48 -4.89 15.34 1.04
C ILE A 48 -3.75 15.79 0.11
N GLU A 49 -3.71 17.07 -0.30
CA GLU A 49 -2.61 17.61 -1.11
C GLU A 49 -1.25 17.47 -0.42
N SER A 50 -1.17 17.81 0.86
CA SER A 50 0.07 17.68 1.64
C SER A 50 0.51 16.22 1.76
N ALA A 51 -0.42 15.29 1.99
CA ALA A 51 -0.13 13.87 1.99
C ALA A 51 0.31 13.37 0.61
N LEU A 52 -0.31 13.87 -0.46
CA LEU A 52 0.03 13.53 -1.84
C LEU A 52 1.45 13.95 -2.20
N GLU A 53 1.91 15.10 -1.70
CA GLU A 53 3.29 15.55 -1.88
C GLU A 53 4.29 14.59 -1.22
N LYS A 54 4.00 14.12 0.00
CA LYS A 54 4.82 13.10 0.67
C LYS A 54 4.83 11.78 -0.09
N LEU A 55 3.66 11.30 -0.53
CA LEU A 55 3.55 10.08 -1.34
C LEU A 55 4.31 10.20 -2.66
N LYS A 56 4.31 11.39 -3.29
CA LYS A 56 5.08 11.66 -4.49
C LYS A 56 6.57 11.48 -4.22
N ASN A 57 7.09 12.05 -3.14
CA ASN A 57 8.51 11.94 -2.80
C ASN A 57 8.90 10.47 -2.54
N TRP A 58 8.12 9.74 -1.74
CA TRP A 58 8.34 8.31 -1.50
C TRP A 58 8.33 7.49 -2.78
N ARG A 59 7.43 7.81 -3.71
CA ARG A 59 7.37 7.17 -5.02
C ARG A 59 8.63 7.43 -5.84
N GLU A 60 9.06 8.69 -5.96
CA GLU A 60 10.25 9.03 -6.75
C GLU A 60 11.51 8.39 -6.16
N GLU A 61 11.66 8.42 -4.84
CA GLU A 61 12.76 7.74 -4.15
C GLU A 61 12.73 6.22 -4.38
N SER A 62 11.55 5.58 -4.29
CA SER A 62 11.41 4.14 -4.54
C SER A 62 11.78 3.77 -5.98
N LYS A 63 11.35 4.57 -6.94
CA LYS A 63 11.70 4.43 -8.36
C LYS A 63 13.21 4.59 -8.60
N GLN A 64 13.84 5.53 -7.91
CA GLN A 64 15.28 5.74 -8.00
C GLN A 64 16.05 4.55 -7.43
N THR A 65 15.62 4.00 -6.29
CA THR A 65 16.20 2.77 -5.70
C THR A 65 16.04 1.59 -6.64
N LEU A 66 14.83 1.38 -7.17
CA LEU A 66 14.53 0.34 -8.15
C LEU A 66 15.47 0.42 -9.36
N LEU A 67 15.61 1.60 -9.96
CA LEU A 67 16.50 1.81 -11.11
C LEU A 67 17.96 1.50 -10.75
N THR A 68 18.41 1.96 -9.57
CA THR A 68 19.79 1.76 -9.11
C THR A 68 20.14 0.28 -8.94
N ASP A 69 19.20 -0.51 -8.43
CA ASP A 69 19.42 -1.94 -8.22
C ASP A 69 19.31 -2.77 -9.50
N PHE A 70 18.31 -2.50 -10.34
CA PHE A 70 18.20 -3.16 -11.64
C PHE A 70 19.40 -2.87 -12.54
N LYS A 71 19.93 -1.63 -12.51
CA LYS A 71 21.10 -1.23 -13.29
C LYS A 71 22.34 -2.08 -13.00
N LYS A 72 22.52 -2.59 -11.78
CA LYS A 72 23.64 -3.46 -11.41
C LYS A 72 23.66 -4.78 -12.20
N PHE A 73 22.50 -5.21 -12.70
CA PHE A 73 22.31 -6.51 -13.34
C PHE A 73 21.68 -6.43 -14.75
N ALA A 74 21.41 -5.22 -15.22
CA ALA A 74 20.90 -4.94 -16.55
C ALA A 74 21.95 -5.21 -17.64
N LYS A 75 21.53 -5.15 -18.90
CA LYS A 75 22.44 -5.29 -20.06
C LYS A 75 23.34 -4.07 -20.15
N GLU A 76 24.64 -4.27 -20.36
CA GLU A 76 25.67 -3.21 -20.38
C GLU A 76 25.40 -2.08 -21.41
N LYS A 77 24.57 -2.34 -22.43
CA LYS A 77 24.24 -1.39 -23.51
C LYS A 77 22.94 -0.62 -23.29
N GLU A 78 22.25 -0.83 -22.17
CA GLU A 78 20.96 -0.20 -21.93
C GLU A 78 21.11 1.14 -21.21
N THR A 79 20.47 2.20 -21.75
CA THR A 79 20.48 3.51 -21.12
C THR A 79 19.59 3.51 -19.87
N ASP A 80 19.97 4.25 -18.83
CA ASP A 80 19.15 4.44 -17.62
C ASP A 80 17.70 4.85 -17.93
N LYS A 81 17.51 5.69 -18.96
CA LYS A 81 16.18 6.13 -19.41
C LYS A 81 15.37 4.98 -20.02
N ASP A 82 16.01 4.10 -20.79
CA ASP A 82 15.34 2.99 -21.46
C ASP A 82 14.91 1.94 -20.43
N LEU A 83 15.80 1.63 -19.48
CA LEU A 83 15.52 0.74 -18.36
C LEU A 83 14.39 1.27 -17.49
N MET A 84 14.44 2.57 -17.14
CA MET A 84 13.39 3.23 -16.36
C MET A 84 12.03 3.17 -17.07
N LEU A 85 12.00 3.41 -18.39
CA LEU A 85 10.76 3.34 -19.18
C LEU A 85 10.16 1.93 -19.17
N LYS A 86 10.99 0.88 -19.30
CA LYS A 86 10.52 -0.50 -19.20
C LYS A 86 9.99 -0.85 -17.82
N LEU A 87 10.68 -0.43 -16.76
CA LEU A 87 10.23 -0.60 -15.38
C LEU A 87 8.89 0.10 -15.17
N GLU A 88 8.75 1.36 -15.58
CA GLU A 88 7.50 2.11 -15.46
C GLU A 88 6.35 1.47 -16.25
N ASN A 89 6.61 0.94 -17.44
CA ASN A 89 5.61 0.20 -18.20
C ASN A 89 5.12 -1.03 -17.42
N PHE A 90 6.03 -1.81 -16.87
CA PHE A 90 5.64 -2.99 -16.09
C PHE A 90 4.95 -2.60 -14.77
N MET A 91 5.29 -1.47 -14.16
CA MET A 91 4.58 -0.96 -12.97
C MET A 91 3.09 -0.61 -13.22
N THR A 92 2.66 -0.58 -14.49
CA THR A 92 1.25 -0.44 -14.86
C THR A 92 0.53 -1.78 -15.08
N PHE A 93 1.24 -2.89 -14.93
CA PHE A 93 0.66 -4.24 -15.01
C PHE A 93 -0.46 -4.39 -13.98
N VAL A 94 -1.55 -5.01 -14.41
CA VAL A 94 -2.73 -5.28 -13.59
C VAL A 94 -3.15 -6.73 -13.75
N THR A 95 -3.49 -7.37 -12.64
CA THR A 95 -4.06 -8.72 -12.63
C THR A 95 -5.57 -8.59 -12.49
N ILE A 96 -6.33 -9.22 -13.39
CA ILE A 96 -7.80 -9.18 -13.38
C ILE A 96 -8.30 -10.46 -12.72
N GLY A 97 -9.04 -10.30 -11.61
CA GLY A 97 -9.63 -11.41 -10.87
C GLY A 97 -10.79 -12.10 -11.61
N PRO A 98 -11.14 -13.34 -11.21
CA PRO A 98 -12.25 -14.08 -11.79
C PRO A 98 -13.60 -13.50 -11.36
N VAL A 99 -14.65 -13.76 -12.14
CA VAL A 99 -16.02 -13.36 -11.81
C VAL A 99 -16.67 -14.34 -10.82
N ASN A 100 -17.42 -13.82 -9.84
CA ASN A 100 -17.99 -14.60 -8.74
C ASN A 100 -19.11 -15.58 -9.12
N LEU A 101 -19.64 -15.55 -10.34
CA LEU A 101 -20.82 -16.31 -10.79
C LEU A 101 -20.52 -17.73 -11.27
N ASP A 102 -19.34 -18.28 -10.95
CA ASP A 102 -18.89 -19.54 -11.53
C ASP A 102 -19.33 -20.79 -10.74
N PRO A 103 -20.09 -21.72 -11.35
CA PRO A 103 -20.48 -22.98 -10.72
C PRO A 103 -19.33 -23.95 -10.43
N TYR A 104 -18.15 -23.79 -11.06
CA TYR A 104 -16.98 -24.66 -10.83
C TYR A 104 -16.09 -24.24 -9.64
N GLY A 105 -16.47 -23.17 -8.94
CA GLY A 105 -15.74 -22.66 -7.79
C GLY A 105 -14.64 -21.68 -8.17
N ILE A 106 -14.43 -20.68 -7.31
CA ILE A 106 -13.50 -19.58 -7.54
C ILE A 106 -12.06 -19.92 -7.19
N VAL A 107 -11.83 -20.89 -6.29
CA VAL A 107 -10.50 -21.19 -5.72
C VAL A 107 -9.50 -21.65 -6.79
N PRO A 108 -9.78 -22.67 -7.64
CA PRO A 108 -8.81 -23.12 -8.65
C PRO A 108 -8.47 -22.04 -9.68
N LYS A 109 -9.38 -21.08 -9.88
CA LYS A 109 -9.16 -19.94 -10.77
C LYS A 109 -8.23 -18.91 -10.14
N PHE A 110 -8.40 -18.64 -8.84
CA PHE A 110 -7.48 -17.79 -8.12
C PHE A 110 -6.08 -18.41 -8.09
N ASP A 111 -5.97 -19.71 -7.82
CA ASP A 111 -4.69 -20.43 -7.85
C ASP A 111 -4.00 -20.25 -9.20
N HIS A 112 -4.72 -20.52 -10.30
CA HIS A 112 -4.17 -20.33 -11.65
C HIS A 112 -3.77 -18.87 -11.94
N ILE A 113 -4.57 -17.89 -11.51
CA ILE A 113 -4.27 -16.47 -11.73
C ILE A 113 -3.04 -16.03 -10.93
N ILE A 114 -2.88 -16.53 -9.71
CA ILE A 114 -1.70 -16.27 -8.87
C ILE A 114 -0.47 -16.88 -9.54
N ASP A 115 -0.52 -18.15 -9.94
CA ASP A 115 0.61 -18.82 -10.62
C ASP A 115 1.01 -18.09 -11.90
N VAL A 116 0.03 -17.69 -12.73
CA VAL A 116 0.30 -16.97 -13.98
C VAL A 116 0.87 -15.58 -13.71
N ARG A 117 0.38 -14.90 -12.67
CA ARG A 117 0.94 -13.61 -12.26
C ARG A 117 2.39 -13.80 -11.84
N ASP A 118 2.69 -14.70 -10.91
CA ASP A 118 4.03 -14.85 -10.35
C ASP A 118 5.04 -15.22 -11.45
N ASN A 119 4.69 -16.16 -12.34
CA ASN A 119 5.52 -16.48 -13.51
C ASN A 119 5.75 -15.26 -14.43
N ARG A 120 4.74 -14.39 -14.59
CA ARG A 120 4.86 -13.17 -15.40
C ARG A 120 5.84 -12.17 -14.78
N TYR A 121 5.88 -12.06 -13.46
CA TYR A 121 6.83 -11.20 -12.75
C TYR A 121 8.26 -11.74 -12.89
N GLU A 122 8.47 -13.03 -12.64
CA GLU A 122 9.77 -13.69 -12.83
C GLU A 122 10.30 -13.49 -14.26
N ASP A 123 9.46 -13.73 -15.27
CA ASP A 123 9.80 -13.55 -16.69
C ASP A 123 10.28 -12.13 -17.01
N GLU A 124 9.63 -11.11 -16.44
CA GLU A 124 9.99 -9.72 -16.69
C GLU A 124 11.27 -9.32 -15.95
N VAL A 125 11.48 -9.81 -14.73
CA VAL A 125 12.73 -9.59 -14.00
C VAL A 125 13.91 -10.24 -14.75
N ILE A 126 13.75 -11.46 -15.28
CA ILE A 126 14.79 -12.12 -16.10
C ILE A 126 15.14 -11.30 -17.34
N LYS A 127 14.15 -10.69 -18.00
CA LYS A 127 14.38 -9.85 -19.20
C LYS A 127 15.11 -8.55 -18.86
N LEU A 128 14.78 -7.93 -17.73
CA LEU A 128 15.30 -6.62 -17.31
C LEU A 128 16.66 -6.72 -16.60
N ALA A 129 16.91 -7.80 -15.87
CA ALA A 129 18.13 -8.04 -15.09
C ALA A 129 18.73 -9.44 -15.39
N PRO A 130 19.17 -9.71 -16.64
CA PRO A 130 19.61 -11.05 -17.04
C PRO A 130 20.89 -11.52 -16.33
N ASN A 131 21.69 -10.60 -15.79
CA ASN A 131 22.94 -10.94 -15.08
C ASN A 131 22.73 -11.19 -13.58
N ALA A 132 21.49 -11.09 -13.08
CA ALA A 132 21.19 -11.36 -11.68
C ALA A 132 21.11 -12.86 -11.42
N ASP A 133 21.71 -13.29 -10.32
CA ASP A 133 21.56 -14.64 -9.76
C ASP A 133 20.14 -14.88 -9.25
N GLU A 134 19.73 -16.13 -9.03
CA GLU A 134 18.35 -16.50 -8.67
C GLU A 134 17.83 -15.76 -7.42
N ILE A 135 18.59 -15.77 -6.33
CA ILE A 135 18.23 -15.08 -5.08
C ILE A 135 18.12 -13.56 -5.32
N LYS A 136 18.99 -13.00 -6.16
CA LYS A 136 18.97 -11.58 -6.51
C LYS A 136 17.75 -11.24 -7.36
N ARG A 137 17.34 -12.13 -8.28
CA ARG A 137 16.13 -11.94 -9.08
C ARG A 137 14.88 -11.89 -8.19
N GLN A 138 14.77 -12.76 -7.19
CA GLN A 138 13.66 -12.70 -6.22
C GLN A 138 13.65 -11.39 -5.41
N ASN A 139 14.82 -10.92 -4.98
CA ASN A 139 14.89 -9.62 -4.28
C ASN A 139 14.48 -8.45 -5.21
N LEU A 140 14.89 -8.48 -6.49
CA LEU A 140 14.51 -7.49 -7.49
C LEU A 140 13.02 -7.53 -7.82
N GLU A 141 12.42 -8.73 -7.86
CA GLU A 141 10.99 -8.94 -8.02
C GLU A 141 10.20 -8.31 -6.87
N ASN A 142 10.56 -8.65 -5.62
CA ASN A 142 9.92 -8.08 -4.44
C ASN A 142 10.10 -6.56 -4.35
N LEU A 143 11.28 -6.06 -4.74
CA LEU A 143 11.56 -4.62 -4.83
C LEU A 143 10.64 -3.92 -5.84
N LEU A 144 10.43 -4.54 -7.00
CA LEU A 144 9.53 -4.07 -8.05
C LEU A 144 8.09 -4.03 -7.54
N GLU A 145 7.62 -5.07 -6.87
CA GLU A 145 6.28 -5.13 -6.27
C GLU A 145 6.06 -4.07 -5.19
N ALA A 146 7.00 -3.90 -4.28
CA ALA A 146 6.92 -2.88 -3.24
C ALA A 146 6.86 -1.47 -3.86
N THR A 147 7.65 -1.23 -4.91
CA THR A 147 7.66 0.05 -5.64
C THR A 147 6.32 0.27 -6.37
N MET A 148 5.74 -0.78 -6.95
CA MET A 148 4.41 -0.76 -7.56
C MET A 148 3.32 -0.42 -6.54
N ALA A 149 3.40 -0.97 -5.33
CA ALA A 149 2.45 -0.69 -4.26
C ALA A 149 2.48 0.79 -3.85
N VAL A 150 3.67 1.38 -3.68
CA VAL A 150 3.83 2.82 -3.37
C VAL A 150 3.23 3.69 -4.48
N ASP A 151 3.54 3.39 -5.75
CA ASP A 151 2.99 4.16 -6.88
C ASP A 151 1.47 3.98 -7.02
N TYR A 152 0.95 2.78 -6.77
CA TYR A 152 -0.49 2.52 -6.75
C TYR A 152 -1.21 3.41 -5.73
N VAL A 153 -0.72 3.46 -4.48
CA VAL A 153 -1.32 4.30 -3.44
C VAL A 153 -1.28 5.78 -3.85
N TYR A 154 -0.15 6.27 -4.38
CA TYR A 154 -0.05 7.64 -4.89
C TYR A 154 -1.10 7.92 -5.99
N ARG A 155 -1.20 7.05 -7.01
CA ARG A 155 -2.15 7.22 -8.13
C ARG A 155 -3.59 7.19 -7.65
N LEU A 156 -3.91 6.30 -6.71
CA LEU A 156 -5.26 6.13 -6.14
C LEU A 156 -5.70 7.38 -5.37
N VAL A 157 -4.85 7.88 -4.46
CA VAL A 157 -5.14 9.10 -3.67
C VAL A 157 -5.26 10.32 -4.59
N LYS A 158 -4.37 10.43 -5.58
CA LYS A 158 -4.44 11.50 -6.60
C LYS A 158 -5.76 11.46 -7.37
N HIS A 159 -6.17 10.28 -7.80
CA HIS A 159 -7.42 10.09 -8.55
C HIS A 159 -8.62 10.57 -7.73
N TYR A 160 -8.73 10.14 -6.48
CA TYR A 160 -9.83 10.52 -5.62
C TYR A 160 -9.83 12.01 -5.26
N LEU A 161 -8.66 12.64 -5.09
CA LEU A 161 -8.55 14.10 -4.92
C LEU A 161 -9.10 14.86 -6.13
N ILE A 162 -8.69 14.46 -7.34
CA ILE A 162 -9.15 15.08 -8.59
C ILE A 162 -10.66 14.88 -8.75
N LEU A 163 -11.16 13.68 -8.48
CA LEU A 163 -12.57 13.34 -8.56
C LEU A 163 -13.39 14.18 -7.57
N GLY A 164 -12.94 14.31 -6.32
CA GLY A 164 -13.61 15.11 -5.29
C GLY A 164 -13.68 16.59 -5.63
N LYS A 165 -12.59 17.14 -6.17
CA LYS A 165 -12.55 18.54 -6.63
C LYS A 165 -13.43 18.79 -7.85
N LYS A 166 -13.39 17.92 -8.86
CA LYS A 166 -14.18 18.08 -10.09
C LYS A 166 -15.67 17.89 -9.85
N SER A 167 -16.05 16.91 -9.04
CA SER A 167 -17.45 16.66 -8.66
C SER A 167 -18.00 17.68 -7.64
N LYS A 168 -17.12 18.51 -7.05
CA LYS A 168 -17.45 19.38 -5.90
C LYS A 168 -18.08 18.61 -4.74
N SER A 169 -17.77 17.31 -4.63
CA SER A 169 -18.28 16.43 -3.59
C SER A 169 -17.45 16.57 -2.32
N MET A 170 -17.97 17.32 -1.35
CA MET A 170 -17.37 17.45 -0.02
C MET A 170 -17.26 16.09 0.70
N LEU A 171 -18.28 15.24 0.57
CA LEU A 171 -18.32 13.93 1.23
C LEU A 171 -17.15 13.05 0.79
N LEU A 172 -16.83 13.05 -0.52
CA LEU A 172 -15.70 12.29 -1.05
C LEU A 172 -14.37 12.78 -0.45
N LEU A 173 -14.15 14.09 -0.42
CA LEU A 173 -12.93 14.70 0.12
C LEU A 173 -12.78 14.39 1.61
N MET A 174 -13.87 14.47 2.38
CA MET A 174 -13.85 14.12 3.80
C MET A 174 -13.55 12.65 4.02
N GLN A 175 -14.15 11.74 3.24
CA GLN A 175 -13.93 10.30 3.38
C GLN A 175 -12.45 9.94 3.22
N ILE A 176 -11.80 10.51 2.20
CA ILE A 176 -10.36 10.30 1.97
C ILE A 176 -9.56 10.90 3.13
N ALA A 177 -9.85 12.15 3.53
CA ALA A 177 -9.12 12.81 4.61
C ALA A 177 -9.20 12.04 5.94
N MET A 178 -10.37 11.48 6.28
CA MET A 178 -10.54 10.67 7.48
C MET A 178 -9.73 9.36 7.45
N GLN A 179 -9.58 8.75 6.27
CA GLN A 179 -8.81 7.51 6.10
C GLN A 179 -7.32 7.78 5.84
N LEU A 180 -6.93 9.04 5.65
CA LEU A 180 -5.61 9.43 5.16
C LEU A 180 -4.50 8.95 6.08
N THR A 181 -4.70 8.97 7.40
CA THR A 181 -3.72 8.47 8.37
C THR A 181 -3.40 6.99 8.15
N LEU A 182 -4.42 6.15 7.93
CA LEU A 182 -4.25 4.72 7.68
C LEU A 182 -3.58 4.48 6.31
N ILE A 183 -4.00 5.22 5.29
CA ILE A 183 -3.41 5.15 3.94
C ILE A 183 -1.94 5.53 3.98
N MET A 184 -1.59 6.61 4.69
CA MET A 184 -0.20 7.05 4.84
C MET A 184 0.66 6.06 5.63
N ALA A 185 0.11 5.44 6.66
CA ALA A 185 0.81 4.39 7.41
C ALA A 185 1.12 3.18 6.52
N MET A 186 0.14 2.72 5.73
CA MET A 186 0.29 1.64 4.76
C MET A 186 1.28 1.98 3.65
N ALA A 187 1.21 3.19 3.09
CA ALA A 187 2.18 3.63 2.09
C ALA A 187 3.60 3.70 2.65
N LYS A 188 3.75 4.12 3.91
CA LYS A 188 5.03 4.17 4.60
C LYS A 188 5.62 2.78 4.82
N SER A 189 4.80 1.77 5.14
CA SER A 189 5.29 0.39 5.26
C SER A 189 5.79 -0.15 3.92
N TYR A 190 5.08 0.10 2.82
CA TYR A 190 5.59 -0.28 1.49
C TYR A 190 6.88 0.45 1.14
N TYR A 191 6.96 1.75 1.41
CA TYR A 191 8.18 2.53 1.20
C TYR A 191 9.37 2.00 2.02
N ASN A 192 9.15 1.62 3.28
CA ASN A 192 10.20 0.99 4.09
C ASN A 192 10.60 -0.38 3.54
N ALA A 193 9.64 -1.16 3.01
CA ALA A 193 9.90 -2.46 2.41
C ALA A 193 10.78 -2.35 1.16
N VAL A 194 10.65 -1.28 0.36
CA VAL A 194 11.54 -1.01 -0.79
C VAL A 194 13.00 -1.00 -0.35
N LYS A 195 13.34 -0.30 0.74
CA LYS A 195 14.71 -0.27 1.25
C LYS A 195 15.16 -1.65 1.73
N ALA A 196 14.31 -2.37 2.45
CA ALA A 196 14.62 -3.70 2.94
C ALA A 196 14.86 -4.71 1.81
N PHE A 197 14.04 -4.71 0.75
CA PHE A 197 14.25 -5.58 -0.42
C PHE A 197 15.50 -5.21 -1.23
N SER A 198 15.81 -3.92 -1.34
CA SER A 198 17.06 -3.44 -1.96
C SER A 198 18.31 -3.97 -1.23
N GLU A 199 18.24 -4.05 0.10
CA GLU A 199 19.31 -4.57 0.96
C GLU A 199 19.28 -6.10 1.11
N GLY A 200 18.25 -6.78 0.61
CA GLY A 200 18.03 -8.22 0.82
C GLY A 200 17.72 -8.58 2.28
N SER A 201 17.18 -7.62 3.04
CA SER A 201 16.80 -7.83 4.44
C SER A 201 15.56 -8.74 4.54
N PRO A 202 15.51 -9.67 5.51
CA PRO A 202 14.34 -10.50 5.74
C PRO A 202 13.14 -9.65 6.19
N ILE A 203 11.95 -9.94 5.64
CA ILE A 203 10.70 -9.23 5.96
C ILE A 203 9.62 -10.25 6.34
N GLY A 204 8.83 -9.93 7.37
CA GLY A 204 7.68 -10.71 7.79
C GLY A 204 8.08 -12.06 8.39
N ASP A 205 7.56 -13.15 7.80
CA ASP A 205 7.68 -14.51 8.34
C ASP A 205 9.05 -15.14 8.09
N ALA A 206 9.98 -14.43 7.45
CA ALA A 206 11.36 -14.88 7.23
C ALA A 206 12.10 -15.23 8.54
N LEU A 207 11.69 -14.67 9.69
CA LEU A 207 12.27 -15.01 10.99
C LEU A 207 12.13 -16.50 11.31
N GLY A 208 11.00 -17.13 10.98
CA GLY A 208 10.76 -18.55 11.28
C GLY A 208 11.79 -19.47 10.60
N PRO A 209 11.88 -19.45 9.25
CA PRO A 209 12.89 -20.20 8.51
C PRO A 209 14.33 -19.88 8.92
N MET A 210 14.63 -18.63 9.28
CA MET A 210 15.97 -18.26 9.77
C MET A 210 16.31 -18.91 11.12
N VAL A 211 15.35 -18.95 12.04
CA VAL A 211 15.51 -19.61 13.35
C VAL A 211 15.67 -21.13 13.15
N VAL A 212 14.83 -21.74 12.31
CA VAL A 212 14.93 -23.17 11.97
C VAL A 212 16.29 -23.49 11.34
N GLY A 213 16.72 -22.69 10.36
CA GLY A 213 18.04 -22.86 9.73
C GLY A 213 19.21 -22.66 10.71
N SER A 214 19.07 -21.80 11.72
CA SER A 214 20.07 -21.69 12.79
C SER A 214 20.09 -22.93 13.66
N LEU A 215 18.92 -23.43 14.07
CA LEU A 215 18.79 -24.63 14.90
C LEU A 215 19.44 -25.85 14.22
N VAL A 216 19.17 -26.05 12.93
CA VAL A 216 19.78 -27.15 12.16
C VAL A 216 21.31 -27.05 12.16
N ARG A 217 21.86 -25.85 11.93
CA ARG A 217 23.32 -25.61 11.94
C ARG A 217 23.93 -25.81 13.32
N ASP A 218 23.26 -25.35 14.37
CA ASP A 218 23.76 -25.44 15.74
C ASP A 218 23.82 -26.90 16.24
N ILE A 219 22.86 -27.74 15.82
CA ILE A 219 22.80 -29.16 16.21
C ILE A 219 23.79 -30.02 15.40
N ASN A 220 23.84 -29.82 14.08
CA ASN A 220 24.60 -30.69 13.17
C ASN A 220 26.04 -30.20 12.93
N GLY A 221 26.36 -28.97 13.36
CA GLY A 221 27.68 -28.37 13.18
C GLY A 221 28.03 -28.19 11.70
N GLU A 222 29.24 -28.57 11.31
CA GLU A 222 29.71 -28.52 9.91
C GLU A 222 29.17 -29.67 9.03
N LYS A 223 28.38 -30.60 9.59
CA LYS A 223 27.75 -31.65 8.76
C LYS A 223 26.61 -31.04 7.98
N GLU A 224 26.74 -31.02 6.65
CA GLU A 224 25.64 -30.68 5.76
C GLU A 224 24.52 -31.71 5.92
N VAL A 225 23.40 -31.26 6.51
CA VAL A 225 22.13 -31.96 6.42
C VAL A 225 21.57 -31.72 5.03
N GLU A 226 21.26 -32.80 4.32
CA GLU A 226 20.73 -32.73 2.97
C GLU A 226 19.43 -31.90 2.95
N ALA A 227 19.44 -30.82 2.19
CA ALA A 227 18.25 -30.02 1.92
C ALA A 227 17.54 -30.61 0.70
N VAL A 228 16.30 -31.05 0.89
CA VAL A 228 15.47 -31.60 -0.18
C VAL A 228 14.45 -30.53 -0.59
N ASP A 229 14.43 -30.18 -1.88
CA ASP A 229 13.40 -29.32 -2.45
C ASP A 229 12.09 -30.10 -2.59
N ILE A 230 11.07 -29.72 -1.83
CA ILE A 230 9.75 -30.37 -1.85
C ILE A 230 8.74 -29.62 -2.73
N ALA A 231 8.92 -28.31 -2.88
CA ALA A 231 8.06 -27.43 -3.67
C ALA A 231 8.83 -26.17 -4.08
N LYS A 232 8.23 -25.35 -4.95
CA LYS A 232 8.82 -24.07 -5.37
C LYS A 232 9.18 -23.22 -4.14
N HIS A 233 10.44 -22.84 -4.03
CA HIS A 233 11.01 -22.05 -2.92
C HIS A 233 10.78 -22.63 -1.52
N THR A 234 10.64 -23.97 -1.42
CA THR A 234 10.42 -24.66 -0.14
C THR A 234 11.41 -25.81 0.02
N ILE A 235 12.28 -25.68 1.01
CA ILE A 235 13.25 -26.70 1.41
C ILE A 235 12.79 -27.46 2.65
N TYR A 236 13.10 -28.75 2.67
CA TYR A 236 12.90 -29.64 3.81
C TYR A 236 14.25 -30.19 4.26
N GLN A 237 14.47 -30.25 5.57
CA GLN A 237 15.67 -30.84 6.17
C GLN A 237 15.23 -31.69 7.35
N GLU A 238 15.73 -32.93 7.38
CA GLU A 238 15.47 -33.89 8.46
C GLU A 238 16.72 -34.03 9.33
N PHE A 239 16.56 -33.89 10.65
CA PHE A 239 17.69 -34.05 11.58
C PHE A 239 17.26 -34.70 12.89
N GLU A 240 18.20 -35.31 13.61
CA GLU A 240 17.93 -35.82 14.94
C GLU A 240 18.17 -34.75 16.02
N PHE A 241 17.18 -34.57 16.88
CA PHE A 241 17.25 -33.72 18.04
C PHE A 241 16.66 -34.44 19.26
N GLU A 242 17.45 -34.52 20.35
CA GLU A 242 17.04 -35.17 21.60
C GLU A 242 16.50 -36.61 21.44
N GLY A 243 17.05 -37.37 20.49
CA GLY A 243 16.64 -38.75 20.20
C GLY A 243 15.31 -38.86 19.44
N ARG A 244 14.86 -37.76 18.81
CA ARG A 244 13.70 -37.73 17.90
C ARG A 244 14.12 -37.18 16.55
N THR A 245 13.53 -37.70 15.49
CA THR A 245 13.65 -37.15 14.14
C THR A 245 12.68 -35.98 13.98
N VAL A 246 13.20 -34.84 13.53
CA VAL A 246 12.48 -33.57 13.36
C VAL A 246 12.63 -33.08 11.93
#